data_AF-A0AAD6SZI5-F1
#
_entry.id   AF-A0AAD6SZI5-F1
#
_cell.length_a   1.000
_cell.length_b   1.000
_cell.length_c   1.000
_cell.angle_alpha   90.00
_cell.angle_beta   90.00
_cell.angle_gamma   90.00
#
_symmetry.space_group_name_H-M   'P 1'
#
loop_
_entity.id
_entity.type
_entity.pdbx_description
1 polymer ?
#
loop_
_entity_poly.entity_id
_entity_poly.type
_entity_poly.pdbx_seq_one_letter_code
_entity_poly.pdbx_strand_id
1 'polypeptide(L)'
;MRGPGPITYGKIDLGEKGEPTDLENKYDELQVVRDELNARCAELEAQNKRLHLTNKNLWTEKNTLEQHPLETYSDVIEAAENMDIDAQAFRHNIASLREDCRSLEGRLEKLNTVNSALRSRIQNGCVSTSVARVLYDDFMGAFPSSLVGRPDFASLQPIVKTGTQLCLYVDRILYMPRRTIWTSDARLHALAFGPTDHYDPTLRSWIQATDISGLSGHWRELFVDVGDSVVYAGTYRCHDLRYLCPGGTPPPELVSPLEMLHTANLWALEPADRTQAINVLAPSGILPAECLGLQCIGFNMTLYEALKRRSRGTKRGADEVEPGLPAKRQYLGQ
;
A
#
# COMPACT_ATOMS: atom_id res chain seq x y z
N MET A 1 7.35 -42.25 -22.63
CA MET A 1 8.29 -41.47 -21.78
C MET A 1 7.48 -40.78 -20.68
N ARG A 2 7.98 -40.64 -19.44
CA ARG A 2 7.28 -39.83 -18.42
C ARG A 2 7.42 -38.37 -18.85
N GLY A 3 6.30 -37.70 -19.15
CA GLY A 3 6.30 -36.27 -19.45
C GLY A 3 6.90 -35.48 -18.27
N PRO A 4 7.57 -34.34 -18.52
CA PRO A 4 8.08 -33.50 -17.43
C PRO A 4 6.90 -33.09 -16.53
N GLY A 5 7.04 -33.34 -15.23
CA GLY A 5 6.03 -32.94 -14.25
C GLY A 5 5.87 -31.41 -14.18
N PRO A 6 4.72 -30.91 -13.72
CA PRO A 6 4.50 -29.47 -13.55
C PRO A 6 5.57 -28.87 -12.65
N ILE A 7 6.15 -27.74 -13.06
CA ILE A 7 7.07 -26.96 -12.24
C ILE A 7 6.26 -26.34 -11.11
N THR A 8 6.41 -26.87 -9.90
CA THR A 8 5.88 -26.25 -8.69
C THR A 8 6.83 -25.15 -8.27
N TYR A 9 6.43 -23.90 -8.50
CA TYR A 9 7.12 -22.76 -7.90
C TYR A 9 6.89 -22.79 -6.38
N GLY A 10 7.98 -22.82 -5.62
CA GLY A 10 7.92 -22.64 -4.17
C GLY A 10 7.23 -21.31 -3.87
N LYS A 11 6.29 -21.30 -2.92
CA LYS A 11 5.74 -20.06 -2.37
C LYS A 11 6.92 -19.20 -1.93
N ILE A 12 7.08 -18.04 -2.57
CA ILE A 12 8.05 -17.03 -2.15
C ILE A 12 7.53 -16.47 -0.83
N ASP A 13 8.20 -16.82 0.27
CA ASP A 13 7.86 -16.38 1.61
C ASP A 13 8.42 -14.97 1.80
N LEU A 14 7.52 -13.98 1.84
CA LEU A 14 7.87 -12.57 2.00
C LEU A 14 8.10 -12.29 3.49
N GLY A 15 9.30 -12.62 3.97
CA GLY A 15 9.72 -12.35 5.34
C GLY A 15 9.46 -10.91 5.77
N GLU A 16 8.98 -10.73 7.00
CA GLU A 16 8.63 -9.43 7.57
C GLU A 16 9.90 -8.58 7.80
N LYS A 17 9.88 -7.35 7.28
CA LYS A 17 10.89 -6.25 7.34
C LYS A 17 11.92 -6.26 6.20
N GLY A 18 11.56 -5.67 5.06
CA GLY A 18 12.48 -5.38 3.96
C GLY A 18 13.09 -3.98 4.10
N GLU A 19 14.42 -3.91 4.25
CA GLU A 19 15.21 -2.71 3.98
C GLU A 19 15.13 -2.34 2.48
N PRO A 20 15.50 -1.11 2.02
CA PRO A 20 15.49 -0.74 0.60
C PRO A 20 16.24 -1.72 -0.33
N THR A 21 17.22 -2.43 0.22
CA THR A 21 17.93 -3.56 -0.38
C THR A 21 17.01 -4.71 -0.80
N ASP A 22 15.87 -4.90 -0.14
CA ASP A 22 14.93 -6.01 -0.40
C ASP A 22 14.15 -5.86 -1.72
N LEU A 23 13.90 -4.62 -2.16
CA LEU A 23 13.27 -4.35 -3.46
C LEU A 23 14.25 -4.53 -4.62
N GLU A 24 15.49 -4.08 -4.45
CA GLU A 24 16.56 -4.29 -5.43
C GLU A 24 16.86 -5.79 -5.54
N ASN A 25 16.96 -6.51 -4.42
CA ASN A 25 17.11 -7.95 -4.40
C ASN A 25 15.96 -8.67 -5.13
N LYS A 26 14.70 -8.28 -4.90
CA LYS A 26 13.55 -8.86 -5.62
C LYS A 26 13.55 -8.56 -7.11
N TYR A 27 14.00 -7.37 -7.50
CA TYR A 27 14.16 -7.03 -8.91
C TYR A 27 15.22 -7.93 -9.56
N ASP A 28 16.36 -8.11 -8.89
CA ASP A 28 17.44 -8.99 -9.35
C ASP A 28 16.98 -10.46 -9.41
N GLU A 29 16.23 -10.94 -8.41
CA GLU A 29 15.63 -12.29 -8.40
C GLU A 29 14.68 -12.49 -9.60
N LEU A 30 13.79 -11.54 -9.85
CA LEU A 30 12.88 -11.61 -11.01
C LEU A 30 13.64 -11.56 -12.34
N GLN A 31 14.75 -10.84 -12.38
CA GLN A 31 15.61 -10.77 -13.57
C GLN A 31 16.29 -12.12 -13.83
N VAL A 32 16.78 -12.79 -12.78
CA VAL A 32 17.34 -14.14 -12.87
C VAL A 32 16.28 -15.12 -13.37
N VAL A 33 15.07 -15.12 -12.81
CA VAL A 33 13.98 -16.01 -13.23
C VAL A 33 13.60 -15.80 -14.70
N ARG A 34 13.55 -14.53 -15.16
CA ARG A 34 13.30 -14.21 -16.57
C ARG A 34 14.38 -14.81 -17.47
N ASP A 35 15.64 -14.64 -17.10
CA ASP A 35 16.77 -15.10 -17.91
C ASP A 35 16.83 -16.63 -17.96
N GLU A 36 16.50 -17.32 -16.87
CA GLU A 36 16.33 -18.79 -16.83
C GLU A 36 15.20 -19.29 -17.74
N LEU A 37 14.02 -18.64 -17.70
CA LEU A 37 12.89 -18.99 -18.57
C LEU A 37 13.22 -18.79 -20.05
N ASN A 38 13.92 -17.70 -20.39
CA ASN A 38 14.37 -17.43 -21.75
C ASN A 38 15.38 -18.48 -22.24
N ALA A 39 16.34 -18.86 -21.40
CA ALA A 39 17.29 -19.92 -21.72
C ALA A 39 16.57 -21.27 -21.96
N ARG A 40 15.57 -21.60 -21.13
CA ARG A 40 14.78 -22.82 -21.28
C ARG A 40 13.93 -22.82 -22.56
N CYS A 41 13.34 -21.68 -22.92
CA CYS A 41 12.65 -21.53 -24.20
C CYS A 41 13.60 -21.79 -25.38
N ALA A 42 14.80 -21.22 -25.36
CA ALA A 42 15.79 -21.42 -26.42
C ALA A 42 16.23 -22.90 -26.55
N GLU A 43 16.39 -23.60 -25.43
CA GLU A 43 16.71 -25.03 -25.42
C GLU A 43 15.60 -25.88 -26.06
N LEU A 44 14.34 -25.63 -25.68
CA LEU A 44 13.19 -26.34 -26.22
C LEU A 44 13.00 -26.08 -27.73
N GLU A 45 13.26 -24.86 -28.19
CA GLU A 45 13.25 -24.52 -29.60
C GLU A 45 14.34 -25.27 -30.39
N ALA A 46 15.54 -25.39 -29.82
CA ALA A 46 16.62 -26.18 -30.41
C ALA A 46 16.26 -27.68 -30.48
N GLN A 47 15.63 -28.23 -29.44
CA GLN A 47 15.16 -29.61 -29.41
C GLN A 47 14.07 -29.85 -30.46
N ASN A 48 13.11 -28.93 -30.58
CA ASN A 48 12.04 -29.02 -31.60
C ASN A 48 12.62 -28.99 -33.03
N LYS A 49 13.60 -28.12 -33.29
CA LYS A 49 14.33 -28.10 -34.58
C LYS A 49 15.01 -29.43 -34.91
N ARG A 50 15.64 -30.07 -33.91
CA ARG A 50 16.26 -31.41 -34.09
C ARG A 50 15.22 -32.48 -34.40
N LEU A 51 14.13 -32.53 -33.65
CA LEU A 51 13.02 -33.48 -33.89
C LEU A 51 12.42 -33.29 -35.29
N HIS A 52 12.21 -32.04 -35.71
CA HIS A 52 11.65 -31.76 -37.02
C HIS A 52 12.59 -32.23 -38.15
N LEU A 53 13.90 -32.07 -37.99
CA LEU A 53 14.89 -32.57 -38.95
C LEU A 53 14.90 -34.10 -38.98
N THR A 54 14.87 -34.77 -37.82
CA THR A 54 14.78 -36.23 -37.75
C THR A 54 13.50 -36.75 -38.40
N ASN A 55 12.34 -36.13 -38.15
CA ASN A 55 11.08 -36.47 -38.81
C ASN A 55 11.15 -36.32 -40.33
N LYS A 56 11.79 -35.25 -40.82
CA LYS A 56 11.98 -35.04 -42.25
C LYS A 56 12.83 -36.16 -42.87
N ASN A 57 13.89 -36.59 -42.17
CA ASN A 57 14.75 -37.68 -42.64
C ASN A 57 14.01 -39.02 -42.65
N LEU A 58 13.27 -39.35 -41.58
CA LEU A 58 12.45 -40.58 -41.50
C LEU A 58 11.37 -40.62 -42.59
N TRP A 59 10.72 -39.50 -42.88
CA TRP A 59 9.77 -39.42 -44.00
C TRP A 59 10.43 -39.68 -45.35
N THR A 60 11.64 -39.18 -45.54
CA THR A 60 12.41 -39.42 -46.77
C THR A 60 12.80 -40.90 -46.91
N GLU A 61 13.23 -41.52 -45.81
CA GLU A 61 13.54 -42.95 -45.73
C GLU A 61 12.31 -43.82 -45.98
N LYS A 62 11.18 -43.51 -45.32
CA LYS A 62 9.89 -44.15 -45.57
C LYS A 62 9.52 -44.11 -47.06
N ASN A 63 9.57 -42.94 -47.69
CA ASN A 63 9.25 -42.81 -49.12
C ASN A 63 10.20 -43.62 -50.02
N THR A 64 11.45 -43.80 -49.60
CA THR A 64 12.44 -44.61 -50.33
C THR A 64 12.14 -46.11 -50.18
N LEU A 65 11.74 -46.54 -48.98
CA LEU A 65 11.31 -47.92 -48.72
C LEU A 65 9.97 -48.24 -49.41
N GLU A 66 9.10 -47.25 -49.68
CA GLU A 66 7.80 -47.51 -50.32
C GLU A 66 8.00 -47.95 -51.78
N GLN A 67 9.18 -47.63 -52.33
CA GLN A 67 9.62 -48.02 -53.66
C GLN A 67 10.29 -49.42 -53.69
N HIS A 68 10.59 -50.02 -52.52
CA HIS A 68 11.26 -51.31 -52.38
C HIS A 68 10.62 -52.15 -51.25
N PRO A 69 9.68 -53.06 -51.53
CA PRO A 69 8.91 -53.75 -50.51
C PRO A 69 9.78 -54.76 -49.73
N LEU A 70 10.08 -54.43 -48.48
CA LEU A 70 10.66 -55.32 -47.47
C LEU A 70 9.80 -55.28 -46.19
N GLU A 71 9.76 -56.39 -45.45
CA GLU A 71 8.83 -56.69 -44.34
C GLU A 71 8.98 -55.81 -43.07
N THR A 72 9.86 -54.80 -43.07
CA THR A 72 10.17 -53.92 -41.92
C THR A 72 9.49 -52.54 -41.99
N TYR A 73 8.20 -52.50 -42.32
CA TYR A 73 7.43 -51.25 -42.53
C TYR A 73 6.79 -50.64 -41.28
N SER A 74 6.45 -51.49 -40.30
CA SER A 74 5.61 -51.09 -39.16
C SER A 74 6.36 -50.18 -38.18
N ASP A 75 7.60 -50.53 -37.84
CA ASP A 75 8.37 -49.84 -36.79
C ASP A 75 8.74 -48.40 -37.18
N VAL A 76 8.98 -48.15 -38.48
CA VAL A 76 9.32 -46.81 -38.99
C VAL A 76 8.09 -45.89 -38.97
N ILE A 77 6.90 -46.43 -39.26
CA ILE A 77 5.65 -45.67 -39.20
C ILE A 77 5.32 -45.31 -37.74
N GLU A 78 5.39 -46.29 -36.83
CA GLU A 78 5.12 -46.05 -35.41
C GLU A 78 6.11 -45.05 -34.80
N ALA A 79 7.40 -45.12 -35.16
CA ALA A 79 8.39 -44.14 -34.72
C ALA A 79 8.08 -42.71 -35.22
N ALA A 80 7.66 -42.56 -36.49
CA ALA A 80 7.32 -41.26 -37.06
C ALA A 80 6.06 -40.65 -36.41
N GLU A 81 5.05 -41.47 -36.11
CA GLU A 81 3.82 -41.02 -35.44
C GLU A 81 4.10 -40.58 -34.00
N ASN A 82 4.86 -41.38 -33.24
CA ASN A 82 5.26 -41.03 -31.87
C ASN A 82 6.07 -39.73 -31.83
N MET A 83 6.96 -39.51 -32.81
CA MET A 83 7.73 -38.28 -32.89
C MET A 83 6.89 -37.05 -33.24
N ASP A 84 5.82 -37.17 -34.03
CA ASP A 84 4.91 -36.04 -34.28
C ASP A 84 4.09 -35.69 -33.04
N ILE A 85 3.63 -36.69 -32.28
CA ILE A 85 2.96 -36.48 -30.98
C ILE A 85 3.88 -35.71 -30.02
N ASP A 86 5.13 -36.14 -29.88
CA ASP A 86 6.11 -35.44 -29.05
C ASP A 86 6.36 -34.00 -29.55
N ALA A 87 6.48 -33.79 -30.87
CA ALA A 87 6.63 -32.47 -31.45
C ALA A 87 5.42 -31.55 -31.17
N GLN A 88 4.19 -32.09 -31.20
CA GLN A 88 2.98 -31.36 -30.82
C GLN A 88 2.99 -30.97 -29.33
N ALA A 89 3.38 -31.88 -28.44
CA ALA A 89 3.51 -31.60 -27.01
C ALA A 89 4.55 -30.50 -26.73
N PHE A 90 5.70 -30.54 -27.40
CA PHE A 90 6.72 -29.48 -27.28
C PHE A 90 6.21 -28.12 -27.78
N ARG A 91 5.48 -28.09 -28.91
CA ARG A 91 4.86 -26.85 -29.41
C ARG A 91 3.89 -26.24 -28.40
N HIS A 92 3.10 -27.06 -27.72
CA HIS A 92 2.18 -26.59 -26.68
C HIS A 92 2.93 -26.01 -25.47
N ASN A 93 3.96 -26.70 -24.98
CA ASN A 93 4.77 -26.22 -23.85
C ASN A 93 5.49 -24.89 -24.17
N ILE A 94 6.03 -24.73 -25.39
CA ILE A 94 6.65 -23.48 -25.84
C ILE A 94 5.60 -22.34 -25.86
N ALA A 95 4.38 -22.62 -26.33
CA ALA A 95 3.32 -21.62 -26.36
C ALA A 95 2.92 -21.17 -24.94
N SER A 96 2.79 -22.10 -23.99
CA SER A 96 2.49 -21.79 -22.59
C SER A 96 3.60 -20.95 -21.95
N LEU A 97 4.87 -21.33 -22.10
CA LEU A 97 6.00 -20.59 -21.52
C LEU A 97 6.12 -19.17 -22.09
N ARG A 98 5.85 -19.00 -23.39
CA ARG A 98 5.83 -17.66 -24.01
C ARG A 98 4.73 -16.77 -23.43
N GLU A 99 3.59 -17.34 -23.07
CA GLU A 99 2.52 -16.57 -22.41
C GLU A 99 2.94 -16.13 -21.01
N ASP A 100 3.57 -17.03 -20.24
CA ASP A 100 4.11 -16.70 -18.92
C ASP A 100 5.19 -15.61 -18.99
N CYS A 101 6.10 -15.67 -19.97
CA CYS A 101 7.11 -14.62 -20.20
C CYS A 101 6.45 -13.27 -20.50
N ARG A 102 5.45 -13.22 -21.39
CA ARG A 102 4.71 -11.98 -21.70
C ARG A 102 4.02 -11.40 -20.47
N SER A 103 3.41 -12.26 -19.65
CA SER A 103 2.77 -11.87 -18.39
C SER A 103 3.78 -11.25 -17.40
N LEU A 104 4.97 -11.86 -17.27
CA LEU A 104 6.05 -11.33 -16.43
C LEU A 104 6.62 -10.01 -16.94
N GLU A 105 6.85 -9.88 -18.25
CA GLU A 105 7.29 -8.63 -18.88
C GLU A 105 6.31 -7.47 -18.58
N GLY A 106 5.00 -7.71 -18.71
CA GLY A 106 3.97 -6.72 -18.39
C GLY A 106 3.95 -6.33 -16.91
N ARG A 107 4.31 -7.23 -15.99
CA ARG A 107 4.47 -6.91 -14.56
C ARG A 107 5.73 -6.09 -14.30
N LEU A 108 6.83 -6.41 -14.98
CA LEU A 108 8.13 -5.75 -14.83
C LEU A 108 8.10 -4.33 -15.38
N GLU A 109 7.41 -4.09 -16.51
CA GLU A 109 7.18 -2.77 -17.07
C GLU A 109 6.35 -1.87 -16.13
N LYS A 110 5.29 -2.42 -15.52
CA LYS A 110 4.50 -1.71 -14.51
C LYS A 110 5.35 -1.30 -13.31
N LEU A 111 6.17 -2.21 -12.79
CA LEU A 111 7.10 -1.93 -11.70
C LEU A 111 8.13 -0.86 -12.07
N ASN A 112 8.71 -0.92 -13.28
CA ASN A 112 9.64 0.09 -13.77
C ASN A 112 8.98 1.47 -13.90
N THR A 113 7.71 1.53 -14.33
CA THR A 113 6.95 2.77 -14.42
C THR A 113 6.74 3.38 -13.04
N VAL A 114 6.33 2.56 -12.04
CA VAL A 114 6.21 3.01 -10.66
C VAL A 114 7.55 3.48 -10.11
N ASN A 115 8.63 2.71 -10.30
CA ASN A 115 9.96 3.00 -9.77
C ASN A 115 10.60 4.25 -10.42
N SER A 116 10.38 4.48 -11.72
CA SER A 116 10.88 5.69 -12.40
C SER A 116 10.13 6.95 -11.96
N ALA A 117 8.80 6.88 -11.80
CA ALA A 117 8.01 7.96 -11.21
C ALA A 117 8.48 8.27 -9.77
N LEU A 118 8.82 7.22 -9.02
CA LEU A 118 9.39 7.30 -7.69
C LEU A 118 10.72 8.05 -7.64
N ARG A 119 11.68 7.62 -8.46
CA ARG A 119 13.03 8.15 -8.51
C ARG A 119 13.01 9.61 -8.94
N SER A 120 12.16 9.95 -9.92
CA SER A 120 11.92 11.33 -10.33
C SER A 120 11.39 12.18 -9.16
N ARG A 121 10.45 11.67 -8.36
CA ARG A 121 9.94 12.37 -7.16
C ARG A 121 11.03 12.57 -6.08
N ILE A 122 11.86 11.56 -5.84
CA ILE A 122 12.97 11.64 -4.88
C ILE A 122 14.03 12.66 -5.35
N GLN A 123 14.39 12.63 -6.63
CA GLN A 123 15.37 13.55 -7.21
C GLN A 123 14.90 15.01 -7.25
N ASN A 124 13.59 15.24 -7.29
CA ASN A 124 13.00 16.58 -7.39
C ASN A 124 12.74 17.28 -6.04
N GLY A 125 13.39 16.86 -4.95
CA GLY A 125 13.48 17.68 -3.74
C GLY A 125 12.62 17.23 -2.57
N CYS A 126 12.63 15.94 -2.24
CA CYS A 126 12.13 15.50 -0.94
C CYS A 126 13.02 16.07 0.17
N VAL A 127 12.49 17.02 0.94
CA VAL A 127 13.19 17.56 2.11
C VAL A 127 13.27 16.43 3.14
N SER A 128 14.48 16.15 3.64
CA SER A 128 14.66 15.13 4.68
C SER A 128 13.73 15.39 5.87
N THR A 129 13.21 14.34 6.49
CA THR A 129 12.24 14.43 7.59
C THR A 129 12.74 15.31 8.74
N SER A 130 14.04 15.30 9.04
CA SER A 130 14.64 16.16 10.07
C SER A 130 14.58 17.65 9.72
N VAL A 131 14.95 18.02 8.49
CA VAL A 131 14.88 19.40 8.00
C VAL A 131 13.43 19.88 7.95
N ALA A 132 12.52 19.06 7.43
CA ALA A 132 11.10 19.38 7.41
C ALA A 132 10.54 19.60 8.82
N ARG A 133 10.94 18.74 9.77
CA ARG A 133 10.51 18.87 11.17
C ARG A 133 10.96 20.19 11.78
N VAL A 134 12.19 20.63 11.53
CA VAL A 134 12.69 21.94 11.98
C VAL A 134 11.83 23.07 11.41
N LEU A 135 11.55 23.06 10.11
CA LEU A 135 10.71 24.08 9.47
C LEU A 135 9.29 24.12 10.08
N TYR A 136 8.70 22.97 10.36
CA TYR A 136 7.38 22.88 10.97
C TYR A 136 7.39 23.37 12.42
N ASP A 137 8.38 22.96 13.21
CA ASP A 137 8.51 23.38 14.61
C ASP A 137 8.81 24.89 14.71
N ASP A 138 9.64 25.44 13.83
CA ASP A 138 9.91 26.88 13.74
C ASP A 138 8.63 27.68 13.44
N PHE A 139 7.83 27.21 12.47
CA PHE A 139 6.54 27.84 12.15
C PHE A 139 5.57 27.76 13.34
N MET A 140 5.45 26.59 13.97
CA MET A 140 4.51 26.38 15.08
C MET A 140 4.98 27.06 16.38
N GLY A 141 6.28 27.24 16.56
CA GLY A 141 6.90 27.90 17.72
C GLY A 141 6.65 29.40 17.79
N ALA A 142 6.21 30.02 16.68
CA ALA A 142 5.80 31.42 16.67
C ALA A 142 4.46 31.67 17.40
N PHE A 143 3.68 30.63 17.71
CA PHE A 143 2.42 30.75 18.43
C PHE A 143 2.62 30.74 19.96
N PRO A 144 1.66 31.29 20.74
CA PRO A 144 1.78 31.35 22.19
C PRO A 144 1.93 29.97 22.84
N SER A 145 2.94 29.80 23.70
CA SER A 145 3.24 28.54 24.39
C SER A 145 2.31 28.21 25.57
N SER A 146 1.36 29.09 25.89
CA SER A 146 0.39 28.92 26.97
C SER A 146 -1.00 29.34 26.54
N LEU A 147 -2.03 28.63 27.00
CA LEU A 147 -3.42 28.97 26.76
C LEU A 147 -4.21 28.98 28.08
N VAL A 148 -4.77 30.14 28.43
CA VAL A 148 -5.53 30.31 29.67
C VAL A 148 -6.80 29.44 29.65
N GLY A 149 -7.02 28.69 30.74
CA GLY A 149 -8.23 27.89 30.93
C GLY A 149 -8.20 26.50 30.28
N ARG A 150 -7.13 26.14 29.55
CA ARG A 150 -6.91 24.77 29.09
C ARG A 150 -6.32 23.92 30.23
N PRO A 151 -6.92 22.78 30.60
CA PRO A 151 -6.31 21.84 31.53
C PRO A 151 -4.97 21.31 31.01
N ASP A 152 -4.05 20.97 31.91
CA ASP A 152 -2.80 20.32 31.55
C ASP A 152 -3.09 19.02 30.78
N PHE A 153 -2.32 18.75 29.72
CA PHE A 153 -2.56 17.58 28.87
C PHE A 153 -2.57 16.27 29.69
N ALA A 154 -1.67 16.15 30.67
CA ALA A 154 -1.57 14.99 31.56
C ALA A 154 -2.81 14.80 32.46
N SER A 155 -3.62 15.85 32.67
CA SER A 155 -4.84 15.81 33.47
C SER A 155 -6.10 15.44 32.66
N LEU A 156 -5.99 15.36 31.33
CA LEU A 156 -7.11 15.05 30.44
C LEU A 156 -7.58 13.61 30.66
N GLN A 157 -8.90 13.43 30.78
CA GLN A 157 -9.51 12.13 31.01
C GLN A 157 -9.90 11.44 29.70
N PRO A 158 -9.77 10.11 29.62
CA PRO A 158 -10.33 9.31 28.53
C PRO A 158 -11.83 9.59 28.32
N ILE A 159 -12.22 9.83 27.06
CA ILE A 159 -13.62 10.05 26.67
C ILE A 159 -14.24 8.83 25.99
N VAL A 160 -13.48 8.09 25.18
CA VAL A 160 -13.92 6.87 24.49
C VAL A 160 -12.72 5.95 24.26
N LYS A 161 -12.97 4.70 23.84
CA LYS A 161 -11.90 3.81 23.36
C LYS A 161 -11.49 4.18 21.94
N THR A 162 -10.23 3.93 21.59
CA THR A 162 -9.75 4.04 20.20
C THR A 162 -10.61 3.18 19.27
N GLY A 163 -10.89 3.70 18.06
CA GLY A 163 -11.78 3.07 17.07
C GLY A 163 -13.26 3.45 17.19
N THR A 164 -13.65 4.21 18.22
CA THR A 164 -15.03 4.72 18.33
C THR A 164 -15.32 5.78 17.25
N GLN A 165 -16.47 5.69 16.58
CA GLN A 165 -16.90 6.67 15.58
C GLN A 165 -17.34 8.00 16.22
N LEU A 166 -16.38 8.90 16.45
CA LEU A 166 -16.60 10.21 17.08
C LEU A 166 -17.52 11.13 16.29
N CYS A 167 -17.53 11.01 14.96
CA CYS A 167 -18.34 11.86 14.05
C CYS A 167 -19.85 11.73 14.28
N LEU A 168 -20.29 10.67 14.97
CA LEU A 168 -21.70 10.50 15.30
C LEU A 168 -22.17 11.45 16.40
N TYR A 169 -21.24 12.02 17.18
CA TYR A 169 -21.53 12.69 18.46
C TYR A 169 -21.12 14.15 18.53
N VAL A 170 -20.17 14.57 17.71
CA VAL A 170 -19.59 15.91 17.74
C VAL A 170 -19.46 16.40 16.31
N ASP A 171 -19.83 17.65 16.07
CA ASP A 171 -19.64 18.30 14.78
C ASP A 171 -18.22 18.86 14.67
N ARG A 172 -17.70 18.99 13.44
CA ARG A 172 -16.39 19.61 13.15
C ARG A 172 -15.23 18.98 13.91
N ILE A 173 -15.25 17.66 14.06
CA ILE A 173 -14.15 16.93 14.67
C ILE A 173 -12.93 16.90 13.76
N LEU A 174 -11.76 16.84 14.39
CA LEU A 174 -10.54 16.34 13.77
C LEU A 174 -10.02 15.19 14.61
N TYR A 175 -9.95 14.01 14.01
CA TYR A 175 -9.40 12.82 14.63
C TYR A 175 -8.50 12.12 13.62
N MET A 176 -7.20 12.17 13.86
CA MET A 176 -6.16 11.61 12.99
C MET A 176 -5.36 10.59 13.80
N PRO A 177 -5.90 9.35 13.95
CA PRO A 177 -5.38 8.36 14.88
C PRO A 177 -3.91 8.07 14.56
N ARG A 178 -3.05 8.14 15.58
CA ARG A 178 -1.59 7.95 15.50
C ARG A 178 -0.88 8.70 14.35
N ARG A 179 -1.46 9.80 13.87
CA ARG A 179 -0.91 10.68 12.83
C ARG A 179 -0.73 12.12 13.30
N THR A 180 -0.74 12.30 14.63
CA THR A 180 -0.58 13.60 15.28
C THR A 180 0.67 13.57 16.14
N ILE A 181 1.56 14.56 15.99
CA ILE A 181 2.78 14.72 16.80
C ILE A 181 2.74 16.06 17.51
N TRP A 182 3.10 16.09 18.79
CA TRP A 182 3.20 17.33 19.54
C TRP A 182 4.48 18.11 19.17
N THR A 183 4.38 19.44 19.15
CA THR A 183 5.50 20.34 18.85
C THR A 183 6.36 20.65 20.09
N SER A 184 5.83 20.38 21.29
CA SER A 184 6.50 20.63 22.57
C SER A 184 5.98 19.70 23.67
N ASP A 185 6.72 19.63 24.78
CA ASP A 185 6.37 18.83 25.97
C ASP A 185 5.07 19.28 26.64
N ALA A 186 4.72 20.57 26.50
CA ALA A 186 3.44 21.10 26.97
C ALA A 186 2.24 20.56 26.18
N ARG A 187 2.49 19.92 25.01
CA ARG A 187 1.47 19.32 24.13
C ARG A 187 0.34 20.30 23.83
N LEU A 188 0.71 21.56 23.54
CA LEU A 188 -0.24 22.63 23.24
C LEU A 188 -0.52 22.76 21.75
N HIS A 189 0.51 22.68 20.92
CA HIS A 189 0.35 22.68 19.47
C HIS A 189 0.81 21.35 18.91
N ALA A 190 0.23 20.96 17.79
CA ALA A 190 0.53 19.68 17.15
C ALA A 190 0.76 19.86 15.65
N LEU A 191 1.33 18.83 15.06
CA LEU A 191 1.39 18.59 13.64
C LEU A 191 0.54 17.37 13.33
N ALA A 192 -0.26 17.45 12.27
CA ALA A 192 -1.03 16.34 11.74
C ALA A 192 -0.49 15.95 10.37
N PHE A 193 -0.41 14.65 10.10
CA PHE A 193 0.14 14.12 8.86
C PHE A 193 -0.90 13.33 8.06
N GLY A 194 -0.95 13.57 6.77
CA GLY A 194 -1.80 12.87 5.81
C GLY A 194 -0.99 12.51 4.56
N PRO A 195 -1.40 11.48 3.80
CA PRO A 195 -0.72 11.14 2.56
C PRO A 195 -0.96 12.23 1.50
N THR A 196 0.03 12.48 0.64
CA THR A 196 -0.12 13.38 -0.52
C THR A 196 -0.87 12.76 -1.69
N ASP A 197 -0.95 11.43 -1.70
CA ASP A 197 -1.52 10.63 -2.77
C ASP A 197 -2.44 9.55 -2.19
N HIS A 198 -3.53 9.27 -2.90
CA HIS A 198 -4.47 8.20 -2.55
C HIS A 198 -4.52 7.17 -3.67
N TYR A 199 -4.76 5.92 -3.32
CA TYR A 199 -5.00 4.89 -4.30
C TYR A 199 -6.45 4.93 -4.80
N ASP A 200 -6.63 5.10 -6.11
CA ASP A 200 -7.92 4.98 -6.78
C ASP A 200 -8.10 3.53 -7.27
N PRO A 201 -9.02 2.75 -6.66
CA PRO A 201 -9.24 1.37 -7.07
C PRO A 201 -9.88 1.22 -8.45
N THR A 202 -10.58 2.26 -8.92
CA THR A 202 -11.24 2.28 -10.24
C THR A 202 -10.20 2.43 -11.33
N LEU A 203 -9.28 3.39 -11.16
CA LEU A 203 -8.19 3.65 -12.10
C LEU A 203 -7.01 2.70 -11.90
N ARG A 204 -6.97 1.99 -10.77
CA ARG A 204 -5.85 1.15 -10.32
C ARG A 204 -4.53 1.92 -10.32
N SER A 205 -4.58 3.18 -9.85
CA SER A 205 -3.45 4.10 -9.88
C SER A 205 -3.44 5.01 -8.67
N TRP A 206 -2.27 5.59 -8.39
CA TRP A 206 -2.11 6.64 -7.39
C TRP A 206 -2.53 7.97 -7.99
N ILE A 207 -3.42 8.69 -7.29
CA ILE A 207 -3.86 10.03 -7.65
C ILE A 207 -3.46 11.00 -6.54
N GLN A 208 -3.10 12.22 -6.92
CA GLN A 208 -2.85 13.27 -5.95
C GLN A 208 -4.18 13.69 -5.32
N ALA A 209 -4.39 13.32 -4.07
CA ALA A 209 -5.58 13.64 -3.30
C ALA A 209 -5.15 13.88 -1.86
N THR A 210 -5.78 14.86 -1.22
CA THR A 210 -5.38 15.36 0.10
C THR A 210 -6.62 15.56 0.96
N ASP A 211 -6.65 14.83 2.08
CA ASP A 211 -7.67 14.99 3.11
C ASP A 211 -7.54 16.33 3.87
N ILE A 212 -6.41 17.01 3.71
CA ILE A 212 -6.06 18.23 4.45
C ILE A 212 -6.54 19.50 3.73
N SER A 213 -6.72 19.46 2.41
CA SER A 213 -7.05 20.63 1.57
C SER A 213 -8.30 21.42 2.02
N GLY A 214 -9.28 20.78 2.67
CA GLY A 214 -10.49 21.42 3.21
C GLY A 214 -10.43 21.80 4.70
N LEU A 215 -9.29 21.59 5.36
CA LEU A 215 -9.12 21.87 6.79
C LEU A 215 -8.48 23.23 7.04
N SER A 216 -7.58 23.67 6.15
CA SER A 216 -6.80 24.90 6.33
C SER A 216 -7.67 26.13 6.60
N GLY A 217 -7.24 26.96 7.54
CA GLY A 217 -7.93 28.17 7.96
C GLY A 217 -9.15 27.93 8.86
N HIS A 218 -9.70 26.72 8.87
CA HIS A 218 -10.82 26.36 9.73
C HIS A 218 -10.36 25.90 11.11
N TRP A 219 -11.28 25.97 12.07
CA TRP A 219 -11.11 25.37 13.38
C TRP A 219 -11.84 24.03 13.49
N ARG A 220 -11.30 23.15 14.33
CA ARG A 220 -11.83 21.81 14.60
C ARG A 220 -11.66 21.45 16.08
N GLU A 221 -12.54 20.58 16.57
CA GLU A 221 -12.39 19.96 17.89
C GLU A 221 -11.44 18.76 17.76
N LEU A 222 -10.24 18.86 18.34
CA LEU A 222 -9.18 17.85 18.16
C LEU A 222 -9.32 16.72 19.18
N PHE A 223 -9.28 15.49 18.68
CA PHE A 223 -9.23 14.26 19.44
C PHE A 223 -7.94 13.51 19.12
N VAL A 224 -7.33 12.90 20.14
CA VAL A 224 -6.02 12.23 20.01
C VAL A 224 -5.98 10.94 20.82
N ASP A 225 -5.21 9.97 20.34
CA ASP A 225 -4.95 8.72 21.04
C ASP A 225 -4.00 8.93 22.23
N VAL A 226 -4.32 8.29 23.35
CA VAL A 226 -3.48 8.14 24.55
C VAL A 226 -3.62 6.69 25.02
N GLY A 227 -2.70 5.83 24.58
CA GLY A 227 -2.83 4.38 24.76
C GLY A 227 -4.03 3.83 23.97
N ASP A 228 -4.90 3.07 24.64
CA ASP A 228 -6.12 2.49 24.04
C ASP A 228 -7.37 3.39 24.17
N SER A 229 -7.14 4.65 24.53
CA SER A 229 -8.19 5.63 24.78
C SER A 229 -8.00 6.86 23.92
N VAL A 230 -9.11 7.54 23.65
CA VAL A 230 -9.11 8.84 23.00
C VAL A 230 -9.41 9.91 24.05
N VAL A 231 -8.70 11.04 23.97
CA VAL A 231 -8.93 12.24 24.78
C VAL A 231 -9.29 13.42 23.88
N TYR A 232 -10.05 14.38 24.43
CA TYR A 232 -10.31 15.67 23.78
C TYR A 232 -9.19 16.65 24.12
N ALA A 233 -8.47 17.12 23.10
CA ALA A 233 -7.25 17.92 23.27
C ALA A 233 -7.49 19.44 23.25
N GLY A 234 -8.69 19.88 22.82
CA GLY A 234 -9.08 21.28 22.70
C GLY A 234 -9.61 21.66 21.31
N THR A 235 -9.75 22.97 21.09
CA THR A 235 -10.18 23.56 19.82
C THR A 235 -8.96 24.10 19.08
N TYR A 236 -8.77 23.67 17.84
CA TYR A 236 -7.55 23.94 17.06
C TYR A 236 -7.86 24.63 15.75
N ARG A 237 -7.06 25.64 15.40
CA ARG A 237 -7.00 26.21 14.05
C ARG A 237 -6.00 25.43 13.21
N CYS A 238 -6.41 25.06 12.01
CA CYS A 238 -5.62 24.30 11.06
C CYS A 238 -4.83 25.27 10.15
N HIS A 239 -3.53 25.05 10.02
CA HIS A 239 -2.61 25.81 9.17
C HIS A 239 -2.06 24.90 8.08
N ASP A 240 -2.20 25.32 6.82
CA ASP A 240 -1.58 24.62 5.69
C ASP A 240 -0.06 24.82 5.72
N LEU A 241 0.70 23.74 5.94
CA LEU A 241 2.16 23.77 5.93
C LEU A 241 2.76 23.16 4.66
N ARG A 242 1.93 22.82 3.66
CA ARG A 242 2.39 22.19 2.41
C ARG A 242 3.33 23.11 1.62
N TYR A 243 3.18 24.42 1.76
CA TYR A 243 4.08 25.38 1.11
C TYR A 243 5.53 25.32 1.63
N LEU A 244 5.75 24.81 2.85
CA LEU A 244 7.10 24.61 3.41
C LEU A 244 7.80 23.39 2.80
N CYS A 245 7.02 22.38 2.38
CA CYS A 245 7.50 21.18 1.71
C CYS A 245 6.53 20.75 0.59
N PRO A 246 6.55 21.42 -0.59
CA PRO A 246 5.54 21.23 -1.64
C PRO A 246 5.44 19.81 -2.21
N GLY A 247 6.55 19.04 -2.16
CA GLY A 247 6.58 17.64 -2.58
C GLY A 247 6.19 16.63 -1.49
N GLY A 248 5.76 17.12 -0.32
CA GLY A 248 5.62 16.31 0.87
C GLY A 248 6.97 15.94 1.50
N THR A 249 6.91 15.12 2.53
CA THR A 249 8.06 14.68 3.32
C THR A 249 7.90 13.20 3.66
N PRO A 250 8.96 12.43 3.90
CA PRO A 250 8.78 11.08 4.43
C PRO A 250 8.08 11.18 5.79
N PRO A 251 7.08 10.33 6.08
CA PRO A 251 6.37 10.38 7.36
C PRO A 251 7.36 10.31 8.53
N PRO A 252 7.22 11.16 9.57
CA PRO A 252 8.07 11.05 10.76
C PRO A 252 7.92 9.69 11.44
N GLU A 253 8.98 9.20 12.08
CA GLU A 253 9.00 7.87 12.74
C GLU A 253 7.90 7.70 13.80
N LEU A 254 7.43 8.80 14.41
CA LEU A 254 6.35 8.81 15.39
C LEU A 254 4.95 8.67 14.77
N VAL A 255 4.81 8.83 13.45
CA VAL A 255 3.56 8.61 12.71
C VAL A 255 3.44 7.13 12.38
N SER A 256 2.28 6.54 12.68
CA SER A 256 2.00 5.15 12.32
C SER A 256 1.93 4.98 10.80
N PRO A 257 2.84 4.20 10.17
CA PRO A 257 2.77 3.94 8.74
C PRO A 257 1.46 3.25 8.35
N LEU A 258 0.97 2.34 9.20
CA LEU A 258 -0.31 1.64 8.97
C LEU A 258 -1.50 2.60 8.86
N GLU A 259 -1.55 3.64 9.71
CA GLU A 259 -2.65 4.62 9.69
C GLU A 259 -2.56 5.57 8.48
N MET A 260 -1.33 5.91 8.05
CA MET A 260 -1.10 6.67 6.81
C MET A 260 -1.64 5.90 5.60
N LEU A 261 -1.34 4.60 5.55
CA LEU A 261 -1.79 3.72 4.47
C LEU A 261 -3.30 3.48 4.51
N HIS A 262 -3.89 3.39 5.71
CA HIS A 262 -5.34 3.33 5.86
C HIS A 262 -6.02 4.54 5.23
N THR A 263 -5.46 5.71 5.51
CA THR A 263 -5.93 6.99 4.98
C THR A 263 -5.79 7.08 3.47
N ALA A 264 -4.71 6.52 2.91
CA ALA A 264 -4.46 6.47 1.47
C ALA A 264 -5.36 5.49 0.68
N ASN A 265 -6.43 4.99 1.29
CA ASN A 265 -7.42 4.08 0.68
C ASN A 265 -6.85 2.72 0.21
N LEU A 266 -5.77 2.24 0.82
CA LEU A 266 -5.15 0.96 0.46
C LEU A 266 -6.00 -0.26 0.85
N TRP A 267 -7.05 -0.08 1.63
CA TRP A 267 -8.00 -1.16 1.93
C TRP A 267 -8.82 -1.58 0.71
N ALA A 268 -8.82 -0.78 -0.35
CA ALA A 268 -9.42 -1.16 -1.63
C ALA A 268 -8.54 -2.14 -2.44
N LEU A 269 -7.28 -2.36 -2.05
CA LEU A 269 -6.42 -3.39 -2.62
C LEU A 269 -6.75 -4.78 -2.07
N GLU A 270 -6.47 -5.79 -2.88
CA GLU A 270 -6.43 -7.18 -2.46
C GLU A 270 -5.44 -7.38 -1.30
N PRO A 271 -5.67 -8.33 -0.38
CA PRO A 271 -4.84 -8.49 0.81
C PRO A 271 -3.34 -8.66 0.53
N ALA A 272 -2.97 -9.39 -0.53
CA ALA A 272 -1.58 -9.59 -0.91
C ALA A 272 -0.92 -8.28 -1.38
N ASP A 273 -1.60 -7.53 -2.25
CA ASP A 273 -1.14 -6.24 -2.76
C ASP A 273 -1.09 -5.19 -1.65
N ARG A 274 -2.02 -5.26 -0.68
CA ARG A 274 -2.04 -4.41 0.51
C ARG A 274 -0.82 -4.66 1.40
N THR A 275 -0.50 -5.92 1.68
CA THR A 275 0.69 -6.27 2.46
C THR A 275 1.96 -5.81 1.76
N GLN A 276 2.03 -5.99 0.43
CA GLN A 276 3.15 -5.47 -0.36
C GLN A 276 3.21 -3.94 -0.28
N ALA A 277 2.09 -3.24 -0.47
CA ALA A 277 2.04 -1.79 -0.37
C ALA A 277 2.47 -1.29 1.02
N ILE A 278 2.07 -1.97 2.10
CA ILE A 278 2.47 -1.66 3.48
C ILE A 278 3.96 -1.87 3.69
N ASN A 279 4.47 -3.04 3.31
CA ASN A 279 5.85 -3.40 3.59
C ASN A 279 6.85 -2.70 2.68
N VAL A 280 6.42 -2.29 1.49
CA VAL A 280 7.27 -1.68 0.49
C VAL A 280 7.15 -0.17 0.48
N LEU A 281 5.94 0.40 0.41
CA LEU A 281 5.76 1.84 0.12
C LEU A 281 5.92 2.73 1.36
N ALA A 282 5.58 2.23 2.54
CA ALA A 282 5.72 3.01 3.77
C ALA A 282 7.19 3.20 4.19
N PRO A 283 8.03 2.15 4.30
CA PRO A 283 9.40 2.29 4.79
C PRO A 283 10.34 2.99 3.80
N SER A 284 10.05 2.89 2.50
CA SER A 284 10.84 3.48 1.42
C SER A 284 10.63 4.98 1.24
N GLY A 285 9.78 5.61 2.06
CA GLY A 285 9.44 7.03 1.93
C GLY A 285 8.65 7.34 0.66
N ILE A 286 8.04 6.31 0.06
CA ILE A 286 7.38 6.38 -1.25
C ILE A 286 6.05 7.10 -1.19
N LEU A 287 5.37 7.07 -0.05
CA LEU A 287 4.15 7.83 0.16
C LEU A 287 4.50 9.10 0.94
N PRO A 288 4.74 10.24 0.28
CA PRO A 288 5.03 11.47 0.97
C PRO A 288 3.85 11.84 1.86
N ALA A 289 4.17 12.37 3.03
CA ALA A 289 3.23 12.97 3.94
C ALA A 289 3.20 14.48 3.72
N GLU A 290 2.00 15.01 3.60
CA GLU A 290 1.72 16.42 3.83
C GLU A 290 1.50 16.68 5.32
N CYS A 291 1.80 17.91 5.73
CA CYS A 291 1.71 18.34 7.12
C CYS A 291 0.66 19.45 7.28
N LEU A 292 -0.14 19.34 8.33
CA LEU A 292 -1.07 20.35 8.81
C LEU A 292 -0.62 20.82 10.20
N GLY A 293 -0.41 22.14 10.35
CA GLY A 293 -0.15 22.75 11.64
C GLY A 293 -1.44 22.87 12.45
N LEU A 294 -1.44 22.39 13.68
CA LEU A 294 -2.59 22.46 14.59
C LEU A 294 -2.27 23.42 15.74
N GLN A 295 -2.75 24.65 15.61
CA GLN A 295 -2.62 25.68 16.66
C GLN A 295 -3.79 25.56 17.63
N CYS A 296 -3.54 25.27 18.90
CA CYS A 296 -4.58 25.31 19.92
C CYS A 296 -4.98 26.77 20.18
N ILE A 297 -6.26 27.06 19.97
CA ILE A 297 -6.85 28.41 20.13
C ILE A 297 -7.88 28.47 21.26
N GLY A 298 -8.26 27.32 21.83
CA GLY A 298 -9.30 27.23 22.84
C GLY A 298 -9.43 25.84 23.44
N PHE A 299 -10.27 25.74 24.47
CA PHE A 299 -10.68 24.47 25.05
C PHE A 299 -12.17 24.54 25.43
N ASN A 300 -13.01 23.77 24.74
CA ASN A 300 -14.45 23.76 24.98
C ASN A 300 -14.78 22.94 26.24
N MET A 301 -14.75 23.60 27.40
CA MET A 301 -14.99 22.95 28.70
C MET A 301 -16.37 22.28 28.78
N THR A 302 -17.39 22.89 28.18
CA THR A 302 -18.75 22.35 28.14
C THR A 302 -18.79 21.02 27.38
N LEU A 303 -18.15 20.96 26.21
CA LEU A 303 -18.02 19.72 25.43
C LEU A 303 -17.22 18.66 26.21
N TYR A 304 -16.08 19.04 26.78
CA TYR A 304 -15.23 18.14 27.55
C TYR A 304 -15.98 17.48 28.71
N GLU A 305 -16.69 18.26 29.53
CA GLU A 305 -17.46 17.73 30.66
C GLU A 305 -18.68 16.92 30.21
N ALA A 306 -19.28 17.23 29.05
CA ALA A 306 -20.34 16.39 28.46
C ALA A 306 -19.81 15.01 28.02
N LEU A 307 -18.67 14.98 27.32
CA LEU A 307 -18.02 13.75 26.87
C LEU A 307 -17.57 12.89 28.07
N LYS A 308 -16.97 13.52 29.08
CA LYS A 308 -16.52 12.86 30.32
C LYS A 308 -17.68 12.30 31.15
N ARG A 309 -18.80 13.02 31.26
CA ARG A 309 -20.01 12.48 31.91
C ARG A 309 -20.53 11.24 31.20
N ARG A 310 -20.56 11.28 29.87
CA ARG A 310 -21.01 10.15 29.05
C ARG A 310 -20.09 8.94 29.22
N SER A 311 -18.76 9.12 29.18
CA SER A 311 -17.80 8.03 29.33
C SER A 311 -17.89 7.33 30.69
N ARG A 312 -18.25 8.06 31.74
CA ARG A 312 -18.53 7.53 33.08
C ARG A 312 -19.89 6.84 33.17
N GLY A 313 -20.92 7.39 32.52
CA GLY A 313 -22.28 6.84 32.51
C GLY A 313 -22.36 5.47 31.84
N THR A 314 -21.61 5.24 30.77
CA THR A 314 -21.56 3.94 30.06
C THR A 314 -21.04 2.80 30.94
N LYS A 315 -20.26 3.09 32.01
CA LYS A 315 -19.78 2.06 32.93
C LYS A 315 -20.84 1.54 33.92
N ARG A 316 -21.99 2.21 34.07
CA ARG A 316 -23.01 1.85 35.07
C ARG A 316 -24.20 1.05 34.52
N GLY A 317 -24.27 0.81 33.20
CA GLY A 317 -25.45 0.19 32.58
C GLY A 317 -25.15 -0.94 31.58
N ALA A 318 -23.94 -1.50 31.58
CA ALA A 318 -23.62 -2.63 30.69
C ALA A 318 -24.27 -3.97 31.11
N ASP A 319 -24.96 -4.01 32.26
CA ASP A 319 -25.76 -5.17 32.68
C ASP A 319 -27.27 -5.00 32.47
N GLU A 320 -27.82 -3.78 32.34
CA GLU A 320 -29.27 -3.60 32.24
C GLU A 320 -29.68 -2.35 31.41
N VAL A 321 -30.30 -2.65 30.24
CA VAL A 321 -31.41 -1.92 29.58
C VAL A 321 -31.12 -0.83 28.52
N GLU A 322 -31.71 -1.13 27.36
CA GLU A 322 -32.14 -0.45 26.12
C GLU A 322 -31.69 0.96 25.65
N PRO A 323 -31.48 1.12 24.32
CA PRO A 323 -31.02 2.36 23.71
C PRO A 323 -32.16 3.29 23.30
N GLY A 324 -32.47 4.29 24.15
CA GLY A 324 -33.32 5.43 23.79
C GLY A 324 -32.51 6.72 23.63
N LEU A 325 -31.77 6.88 22.53
CA LEU A 325 -31.23 8.19 22.15
C LEU A 325 -32.25 8.92 21.25
N PRO A 326 -32.52 10.22 21.48
CA PRO A 326 -33.44 10.98 20.64
C PRO A 326 -32.89 11.10 19.23
N ALA A 327 -33.73 10.78 18.25
CA ALA A 327 -33.44 10.84 16.83
C ALA A 327 -32.83 12.21 16.45
N LYS A 328 -31.74 12.18 15.69
CA LYS A 328 -31.13 13.35 15.06
C LYS A 328 -32.21 14.10 14.26
N ARG A 329 -32.33 15.40 14.51
CA ARG A 329 -33.00 16.32 13.58
C ARG A 329 -32.32 16.20 12.22
N GLN A 330 -33.08 15.78 11.22
CA GLN A 330 -32.70 15.90 9.82
C GLN A 330 -32.39 17.38 9.53
N TYR A 331 -31.13 17.69 9.25
CA TYR A 331 -30.78 18.92 8.56
C TYR A 331 -31.12 18.73 7.08
N LEU A 332 -32.22 19.34 6.67
CA LEU A 332 -32.60 19.60 5.28
C LEU A 332 -32.13 21.02 4.93
N GLY A 333 -31.35 21.16 3.84
CA GLY A 333 -30.97 22.42 3.19
C GLY A 333 -29.71 23.07 3.77
N GLN A 334 -28.74 23.56 2.99
CA GLN A 334 -28.69 23.94 1.57
C GLN A 334 -27.32 23.62 0.97
#